data_AF-Q3LI92-F1
#
_entry.id   AF-Q3LI92-F1
#
_cell.length_a   1.000
_cell.length_b   1.000
_cell.length_c   1.000
_cell.angle_alpha   90.00
_cell.angle_beta   90.00
_cell.angle_gamma   90.00
#
_symmetry.space_group_name_H-M   'P 1'
#
loop_
_entity.id
_entity.type
_entity.pdbx_description
1 polymer ?
#
loop_
_entity_poly.entity_id
_entity_poly.type
_entity_poly.pdbx_seq_one_letter_code
_entity_poly.pdbx_strand_id
1 'polypeptide(L)'
;MIFFCVILMLYVCLSMDMTNTVFMFIFLSSTAYSLLLASSWFHIMVLLMFLEMFMLLIFISVSLFSLMLSFSGGFIFVFITLSVAEASIGMAVLTMLVRSHGNDFMSVSIF
;
A
#
# COMPACT_ATOMS: atom_id res chain seq x y z
N MET A 1 4.61 18.79 7.74
CA MET A 1 4.11 17.51 7.19
C MET A 1 3.40 16.67 8.24
N ILE A 2 4.05 16.30 9.36
CA ILE A 2 3.37 15.65 10.52
C ILE A 2 2.15 16.44 11.01
N PHE A 3 2.29 17.77 11.13
CA PHE A 3 1.20 18.64 11.61
C PHE A 3 -0.07 18.59 10.73
N PHE A 4 0.09 18.48 9.41
CA PHE A 4 -1.04 18.41 8.47
C PHE A 4 -1.74 17.03 8.54
N CYS A 5 -0.97 15.94 8.68
CA CYS A 5 -1.54 14.62 8.98
C CYS A 5 -2.31 14.60 10.30
N VAL A 6 -1.82 15.26 11.34
CA VAL A 6 -2.50 15.32 12.66
C VAL A 6 -3.80 16.12 12.59
N ILE A 7 -3.82 17.24 11.86
CA ILE A 7 -5.05 18.01 11.62
C ILE A 7 -6.07 17.20 10.80
N LEU A 8 -5.62 16.46 9.78
CA LEU A 8 -6.49 15.58 9.00
C LEU A 8 -7.02 14.41 9.85
N MET A 9 -6.20 13.85 10.74
CA MET A 9 -6.62 12.84 11.73
C MET A 9 -7.69 13.39 12.69
N LEU A 10 -7.56 14.64 13.12
CA LEU A 10 -8.58 15.31 13.94
C LEU A 10 -9.89 15.50 13.16
N TYR A 11 -9.82 15.84 11.87
CA TYR A 11 -11.00 15.94 11.01
C TYR A 11 -11.70 14.58 10.81
N VAL A 12 -10.94 13.49 10.68
CA VAL A 12 -11.47 12.10 10.65
C VAL A 12 -12.27 11.79 11.91
N CYS A 13 -11.76 12.19 13.09
CA CYS A 13 -12.44 11.97 14.37
C CYS A 13 -13.75 12.76 14.52
N LEU A 14 -13.88 13.88 13.82
CA LEU A 14 -15.00 14.83 13.95
C LEU A 14 -16.14 14.59 12.94
N SER A 15 -15.94 13.71 11.95
CA SER A 15 -16.99 13.39 10.99
C SER A 15 -18.00 12.37 11.56
N MET A 16 -19.30 12.67 11.42
CA MET A 16 -20.39 11.96 12.12
C MET A 16 -20.81 10.63 11.47
N ASP A 17 -20.46 10.38 10.21
CA ASP A 17 -20.91 9.18 9.47
C ASP A 17 -19.81 8.12 9.37
N MET A 18 -20.16 6.87 9.73
CA MET A 18 -19.26 5.71 9.73
C MET A 18 -18.65 5.41 8.35
N THR A 19 -19.33 5.75 7.26
CA THR A 19 -18.80 5.56 5.90
C THR A 19 -17.75 6.60 5.55
N ASN A 20 -18.00 7.86 5.93
CA ASN A 20 -17.12 8.98 5.61
C ASN A 20 -15.82 8.91 6.43
N THR A 21 -15.89 8.46 7.70
CA THR A 21 -14.70 8.23 8.53
C THR A 21 -13.77 7.19 7.90
N VAL A 22 -14.32 6.09 7.37
CA VAL A 22 -13.53 5.02 6.73
C VAL A 22 -12.90 5.50 5.42
N PHE A 23 -13.63 6.21 4.56
CA PHE A 23 -13.06 6.76 3.32
C PHE A 23 -11.94 7.78 3.58
N MET A 24 -12.11 8.65 4.59
CA MET A 24 -11.09 9.63 4.96
C MET A 24 -9.83 8.97 5.55
N PHE A 25 -9.97 7.88 6.32
CA PHE A 25 -8.83 7.10 6.81
C PHE A 25 -8.02 6.44 5.67
N ILE A 26 -8.71 5.90 4.67
CA ILE A 26 -8.07 5.31 3.47
C ILE A 26 -7.31 6.38 2.70
N PHE A 27 -7.89 7.56 2.51
CA PHE A 27 -7.22 8.67 1.82
C PHE A 27 -5.95 9.09 2.57
N LEU A 28 -6.03 9.31 3.88
CA LEU A 28 -4.88 9.70 4.69
C LEU A 28 -3.74 8.68 4.61
N SER A 29 -4.05 7.40 4.82
CA SER A 29 -3.05 6.33 4.78
C SER A 29 -2.40 6.21 3.40
N SER A 30 -3.17 6.36 2.30
CA SER A 30 -2.60 6.38 0.93
C SER A 30 -1.56 7.50 0.75
N THR A 31 -1.85 8.70 1.26
CA THR A 31 -0.94 9.85 1.16
C THR A 31 0.30 9.69 2.03
N ALA A 32 0.17 9.07 3.20
CA ALA A 32 1.31 8.79 4.06
C ALA A 32 2.23 7.74 3.43
N TYR A 33 1.68 6.67 2.85
CA TYR A 33 2.47 5.62 2.20
C TYR A 33 3.17 6.12 0.93
N SER A 34 2.53 6.96 0.11
CA SER A 34 3.17 7.52 -1.07
C SER A 34 4.33 8.45 -0.73
N LEU A 35 4.20 9.25 0.34
CA LEU A 35 5.30 10.07 0.86
C LEU A 35 6.44 9.23 1.44
N LEU A 36 6.11 8.15 2.14
CA LEU A 36 7.11 7.20 2.64
C LEU A 36 7.86 6.58 1.46
N LEU A 37 7.18 6.11 0.42
CA LEU A 37 7.81 5.52 -0.76
C LEU A 37 8.75 6.51 -1.49
N ALA A 38 8.40 7.80 -1.52
CA ALA A 38 9.23 8.84 -2.13
C ALA A 38 10.53 9.13 -1.35
N SER A 39 10.64 8.68 -0.09
CA SER A 39 11.89 8.77 0.66
C SER A 39 12.91 7.74 0.15
N SER A 40 14.21 8.04 0.30
CA SER A 40 15.27 7.17 -0.20
C SER A 40 15.36 5.88 0.62
N TRP A 41 14.98 4.75 0.02
CA TRP A 41 15.10 3.42 0.61
C TRP A 41 16.32 2.69 0.06
N PHE A 42 17.15 2.16 0.96
CA PHE A 42 18.37 1.45 0.57
C PHE A 42 18.13 -0.03 0.27
N HIS A 43 17.12 -0.65 0.88
CA HIS A 43 16.86 -2.10 0.77
C HIS A 43 15.61 -2.40 -0.06
N ILE A 44 15.72 -3.34 -1.01
CA ILE A 44 14.59 -3.78 -1.86
C ILE A 44 13.49 -4.41 -1.03
N MET A 45 13.83 -5.12 0.05
CA MET A 45 12.86 -5.70 0.98
C MET A 45 11.87 -4.66 1.53
N VAL A 46 12.36 -3.46 1.82
CA VAL A 46 11.53 -2.37 2.34
C VAL A 46 10.59 -1.85 1.25
N LEU A 47 11.06 -1.75 0.00
CA LEU A 47 10.23 -1.41 -1.15
C LEU A 47 9.09 -2.41 -1.36
N LEU A 48 9.38 -3.72 -1.29
CA LEU A 48 8.38 -4.78 -1.43
C LEU A 48 7.34 -4.73 -0.30
N MET A 49 7.76 -4.44 0.93
CA MET A 49 6.83 -4.27 2.05
C MET A 49 5.89 -3.07 1.83
N PHE A 50 6.38 -1.94 1.30
CA PHE A 50 5.52 -0.80 0.98
C PHE A 50 4.54 -1.10 -0.16
N LEU A 51 4.96 -1.88 -1.16
CA LEU A 51 4.08 -2.31 -2.25
C LEU A 51 2.92 -3.18 -1.72
N GLU A 52 3.22 -4.14 -0.85
CA GLU A 52 2.20 -5.00 -0.24
C GLU A 52 1.21 -4.20 0.61
N MET A 53 1.69 -3.23 1.38
CA MET A 53 0.83 -2.31 2.14
C MET A 53 -0.11 -1.48 1.23
N PHE A 54 0.36 -1.11 0.04
CA PHE A 54 -0.47 -0.40 -0.94
C PHE A 54 -1.54 -1.32 -1.55
N MET A 55 -1.20 -2.58 -1.84
CA MET A 55 -2.17 -3.57 -2.35
C MET A 55 -3.26 -3.89 -1.33
N LEU A 56 -2.92 -3.96 -0.05
CA LEU A 56 -3.90 -4.11 1.04
C LEU A 56 -4.83 -2.90 1.16
N LEU A 57 -4.33 -1.68 0.97
CA LEU A 57 -5.16 -0.48 0.99
C LEU A 57 -6.15 -0.46 -0.18
N ILE A 58 -5.69 -0.84 -1.38
CA ILE A 58 -6.54 -0.97 -2.56
C ILE A 58 -7.61 -2.04 -2.32
N PHE A 59 -7.24 -3.19 -1.75
CA PHE A 59 -8.20 -4.24 -1.37
C PHE A 59 -9.33 -3.73 -0.47
N ILE A 60 -8.99 -2.96 0.57
CA ILE A 60 -9.99 -2.38 1.49
C ILE A 60 -10.91 -1.39 0.73
N SER A 61 -10.35 -0.54 -0.14
CA SER A 61 -11.18 0.40 -0.91
C SER A 61 -12.13 -0.29 -1.90
N VAL A 62 -11.66 -1.32 -2.61
CA VAL A 62 -12.45 -2.08 -3.58
C VAL A 62 -13.54 -2.89 -2.87
N SER A 63 -13.23 -3.49 -1.71
CA SER A 63 -14.21 -4.26 -0.95
C SER A 63 -15.34 -3.37 -0.40
N LEU A 64 -15.01 -2.16 0.08
CA LEU A 64 -16.03 -1.18 0.48
C LEU A 64 -16.89 -0.72 -0.71
N PHE A 65 -16.28 -0.46 -1.87
CA PHE A 65 -17.02 -0.08 -3.07
C PHE A 65 -17.96 -1.20 -3.54
N SER A 66 -17.48 -2.46 -3.51
CA SER A 66 -18.30 -3.63 -3.83
C SER A 66 -19.48 -3.80 -2.87
N LEU A 67 -19.29 -3.50 -1.58
CA LEU A 67 -20.37 -3.53 -0.59
C LEU A 67 -21.43 -2.46 -0.90
N MET A 68 -21.01 -1.23 -1.22
CA MET A 68 -21.92 -0.13 -1.57
C MET A 68 -22.73 -0.41 -2.83
N LEU A 69 -22.13 -1.03 -3.83
CA LEU A 69 -22.80 -1.41 -5.08
C LEU A 69 -23.50 -2.77 -5.03
N SER A 70 -23.42 -3.48 -3.89
CA SER A 70 -23.99 -4.82 -3.72
C SER A 70 -23.49 -5.84 -4.76
N PHE A 71 -22.25 -5.70 -5.22
CA PHE A 71 -21.66 -6.63 -6.18
C PHE A 71 -21.30 -7.97 -5.52
N SER A 72 -21.35 -9.04 -6.31
CA SER A 72 -20.87 -10.36 -5.87
C SER A 72 -19.36 -10.33 -5.59
N GLY A 73 -18.93 -10.94 -4.50
CA GLY A 73 -17.51 -10.97 -4.07
C GLY A 73 -16.53 -11.71 -4.99
N GLY A 74 -16.96 -12.22 -6.15
CA GLY A 74 -16.09 -12.90 -7.12
C GLY A 74 -14.94 -12.01 -7.62
N PHE A 75 -15.20 -10.72 -7.86
CA PHE A 75 -14.15 -9.78 -8.29
C PHE A 75 -13.07 -9.60 -7.21
N ILE A 76 -13.49 -9.50 -5.95
CA ILE A 76 -12.59 -9.36 -4.80
C ILE A 76 -11.70 -10.59 -4.64
N PHE A 77 -12.26 -11.79 -4.84
CA PHE A 77 -11.49 -13.03 -4.76
C PHE A 77 -10.39 -13.10 -5.83
N VAL A 78 -10.74 -12.79 -7.09
CA VAL A 78 -9.75 -12.75 -8.17
C VAL A 78 -8.68 -11.71 -7.88
N PHE A 79 -9.06 -10.53 -7.40
CA PHE A 79 -8.12 -9.45 -7.07
C PHE A 79 -7.06 -9.88 -6.03
N ILE A 80 -7.46 -10.52 -4.93
CA ILE A 80 -6.50 -10.99 -3.90
C ILE A 80 -5.56 -12.07 -4.46
N THR A 81 -6.07 -13.00 -5.27
CA THR A 81 -5.21 -14.06 -5.82
C THR A 81 -4.13 -13.50 -6.75
N LEU A 82 -4.47 -12.46 -7.51
CA LEU A 82 -3.51 -11.75 -8.37
C LEU A 82 -2.51 -10.93 -7.55
N SER A 83 -2.94 -10.26 -6.47
CA SER A 83 -2.01 -9.50 -5.62
C SER A 83 -0.98 -10.39 -4.92
N VAL A 84 -1.40 -11.56 -4.43
CA VAL A 84 -0.47 -12.54 -3.83
C VAL A 84 0.48 -13.12 -4.88
N ALA A 85 0.01 -13.33 -6.12
CA ALA A 85 0.86 -13.79 -7.21
C ALA A 85 1.95 -12.76 -7.55
N GLU A 86 1.60 -11.47 -7.63
CA GLU A 86 2.55 -10.38 -7.82
C GLU A 86 3.61 -10.33 -6.71
N ALA A 87 3.18 -10.43 -5.45
CA ALA A 87 4.09 -10.47 -4.30
C ALA A 87 5.07 -11.65 -4.37
N SER A 88 4.60 -12.82 -4.81
CA SER A 88 5.46 -14.01 -4.98
C SER A 88 6.53 -13.80 -6.06
N ILE A 89 6.20 -13.11 -7.14
CA ILE A 89 7.15 -12.76 -8.21
C ILE A 89 8.15 -11.72 -7.70
N GLY A 90 7.70 -10.72 -6.94
CA GLY A 90 8.57 -9.71 -6.31
C GLY A 90 9.62 -10.34 -5.38
N MET A 91 9.22 -11.31 -4.55
CA MET A 91 10.14 -12.06 -3.70
C MET A 91 11.09 -12.94 -4.50
N ALA A 92 10.63 -13.58 -5.58
CA ALA A 92 11.51 -14.35 -6.46
C ALA A 92 12.61 -13.48 -7.07
N VAL A 93 12.27 -12.28 -7.56
CA VAL A 93 13.25 -11.31 -8.10
C VAL A 93 14.26 -10.90 -7.03
N LEU A 94 13.80 -10.60 -5.82
CA LEU A 94 14.71 -10.27 -4.71
C LEU A 94 15.70 -11.42 -4.44
N THR A 95 15.22 -12.67 -4.37
CA THR A 95 16.13 -13.80 -4.11
C THR A 95 17.17 -13.99 -5.20
N MET A 96 16.84 -13.67 -6.46
CA MET A 96 17.80 -13.67 -7.56
C MET A 96 18.85 -12.57 -7.38
N LEU A 97 18.45 -11.35 -7.01
CA LEU A 97 19.35 -10.22 -6.80
C LEU A 97 20.31 -10.47 -5.63
N VAL A 98 19.82 -11.02 -4.52
CA VAL A 98 20.67 -11.39 -3.38
C VAL A 98 21.66 -12.49 -3.76
N ARG A 99 21.26 -13.46 -4.60
CA ARG A 99 22.18 -14.51 -5.09
C ARG A 99 23.23 -14.01 -6.09
N SER A 100 22.92 -13.00 -6.90
CA SER A 100 23.86 -12.48 -7.91
C SER A 100 24.81 -11.43 -7.35
N HIS A 101 24.33 -10.52 -6.51
CA HIS A 101 25.11 -9.39 -5.99
C HIS A 101 25.54 -9.55 -4.52
N GLY A 102 25.01 -10.56 -3.83
CA GLY A 102 25.32 -10.82 -2.42
C GLY A 102 24.65 -9.85 -1.44
N ASN A 103 23.80 -8.95 -1.92
CA ASN A 103 23.18 -7.91 -1.10
C ASN A 103 21.83 -7.45 -1.68
N ASP A 104 20.95 -6.93 -0.83
CA ASP A 104 19.62 -6.41 -1.20
C ASP A 104 19.60 -4.87 -1.37
N PHE A 105 20.79 -4.25 -1.39
CA PHE A 105 20.92 -2.80 -1.47
C PHE A 105 20.80 -2.31 -2.91
N MET A 106 19.92 -1.34 -3.11
CA MET A 106 19.84 -0.56 -4.34
C MET A 106 20.70 0.68 -4.17
N SER A 107 21.96 0.63 -4.61
CA SER A 107 22.72 1.85 -4.82
C SER A 107 22.17 2.53 -6.08
N VAL A 108 21.26 3.48 -5.89
CA VAL A 108 20.89 4.42 -6.95
C VAL A 108 22.09 5.36 -7.16
N SER A 109 23.11 4.88 -7.87
CA SER A 109 24.14 5.77 -8.42
C SER A 109 23.53 6.43 -9.66
N ILE A 110 22.75 7.48 -9.43
CA ILE A 110 22.48 8.47 -10.48
C ILE A 110 23.80 9.24 -10.64
N PHE A 111 24.65 8.71 -11.52
CA PHE A 111 25.67 9.48 -12.25
C PHE A 111 25.20 9.56 -13.70
#